data_AF-A0A1S0UMS5-F1
#
_entry.id   AF-A0A1S0UMS5-F1
#
_cell.length_a   1.000
_cell.length_b   1.000
_cell.length_c   1.000
_cell.angle_alpha   90.00
_cell.angle_beta   90.00
_cell.angle_gamma   90.00
#
_symmetry.space_group_name_H-M   'P 1'
#
loop_
_entity.id
_entity.type
_entity.pdbx_description
1 polymer ?
#
loop_
_entity_poly.entity_id
_entity_poly.type
_entity_poly.pdbx_seq_one_letter_code
_entity_poly.pdbx_strand_id
1 'polypeptide(L)'
;MSKNYKLLNELFDKVLACTYIQSDYMEAFIMKLDEIYKFSDQRLPLNTLIFVNSLKSRFYSLPQVFAPEYYLKLALGPLRYSLHISTSNMFNIGYVVLVLRNCLLSVENESIGRNQWTFFLEFLADFLMCCEECTLCEVRVVCMDTFKMFLSKFESIAQVLIIRKLFSMIRKDEIQRKNLHKVNIYDEKSLKFEAQLLAWIIDLFRSKLNYEVFRRELGYFWCDIINIRYPCLSDGLQYYLSVFIFAQEQALRRMNPELVLNIYKHYLQPLQSQISDWTELVKVEERQISRGSLEVPPNQLSISMERLEMESRRQHDVQSLPLLQFQYSQTLNFVETFLRYAHML
;
A
#
# COMPACT_ATOMS: atom_id res chain seq x y z
N MET A 1 20.34 -36.38 -7.86
CA MET A 1 20.89 -35.02 -8.09
C MET A 1 19.93 -33.87 -7.73
N SER A 2 18.60 -34.03 -7.67
CA SER A 2 17.68 -32.89 -7.40
C SER A 2 17.65 -32.34 -5.96
N LYS A 3 18.14 -33.08 -4.95
CA LYS A 3 18.13 -32.63 -3.53
C LYS A 3 19.17 -31.53 -3.23
N ASN A 4 20.31 -31.48 -3.94
CA ASN A 4 21.38 -30.51 -3.64
C ASN A 4 21.06 -29.08 -4.14
N TYR A 5 20.27 -28.94 -5.20
CA TYR A 5 19.86 -27.63 -5.73
C TYR A 5 18.75 -26.97 -4.92
N LYS A 6 17.95 -27.76 -4.18
CA LYS A 6 17.01 -27.19 -3.20
C LYS A 6 17.76 -26.47 -2.08
N LEU A 7 18.83 -27.06 -1.56
CA LEU A 7 19.71 -26.43 -0.57
C LEU A 7 20.40 -25.18 -1.13
N LEU A 8 20.82 -25.20 -2.40
CA LEU A 8 21.41 -24.05 -3.06
C LEU A 8 20.41 -22.90 -3.23
N ASN A 9 19.18 -23.21 -3.68
CA ASN A 9 18.07 -22.25 -3.75
C ASN A 9 17.71 -21.72 -2.36
N GLU A 10 17.67 -22.56 -1.33
CA GLU A 10 17.42 -22.13 0.05
C GLU A 10 18.54 -21.25 0.59
N LEU A 11 19.81 -21.53 0.27
CA LEU A 11 20.92 -20.64 0.60
C LEU A 11 20.73 -19.26 -0.05
N PHE A 12 20.35 -19.23 -1.32
CA PHE A 12 20.09 -17.97 -2.04
C PHE A 12 18.90 -17.20 -1.48
N ASP A 13 17.77 -17.86 -1.35
CA ASP A 13 16.50 -17.23 -1.00
C ASP A 13 16.42 -16.91 0.49
N LYS A 14 16.93 -17.78 1.36
CA LYS A 14 16.72 -17.64 2.82
C LYS A 14 17.92 -17.08 3.56
N VAL A 15 19.14 -17.32 3.08
CA VAL A 15 20.36 -16.91 3.79
C VAL A 15 20.95 -15.67 3.14
N LEU A 16 21.28 -15.72 1.85
CA LEU A 16 21.98 -14.62 1.18
C LEU A 16 21.10 -13.38 0.98
N ALA A 17 19.81 -13.57 0.73
CA ALA A 17 18.84 -12.46 0.69
C ALA A 17 18.72 -11.71 2.04
N CYS A 18 19.10 -12.36 3.15
CA CYS A 18 19.00 -11.82 4.50
C CYS A 18 20.33 -11.26 5.04
N THR A 19 21.44 -11.41 4.30
CA THR A 19 22.77 -10.99 4.75
C THR A 19 23.19 -9.68 4.09
N TYR A 20 23.75 -8.76 4.88
CA TYR A 20 24.49 -7.62 4.34
C TYR A 20 25.81 -8.12 3.76
N ILE A 21 26.02 -8.03 2.45
CA ILE A 21 27.27 -8.47 1.84
C ILE A 21 27.94 -7.35 1.06
N GLN A 22 28.82 -6.62 1.74
CA GLN A 22 29.93 -5.92 1.11
C GLN A 22 31.13 -6.87 1.10
N SER A 23 31.39 -7.53 -0.03
CA SER A 23 32.61 -8.31 -0.16
C SER A 23 32.98 -8.56 -1.62
N ASP A 24 34.26 -8.36 -1.94
CA ASP A 24 34.90 -8.77 -3.21
C ASP A 24 34.77 -10.29 -3.46
N TYR A 25 34.54 -11.08 -2.41
CA TYR A 25 34.31 -12.53 -2.51
C TYR A 25 32.94 -12.88 -3.10
N MET A 26 31.97 -11.96 -3.11
CA MET A 26 30.64 -12.23 -3.68
C MET A 26 30.68 -12.40 -5.19
N GLU A 27 31.57 -11.68 -5.85
CA GLU A 27 31.72 -11.76 -7.30
C GLU A 27 32.27 -13.14 -7.68
N ALA A 28 33.34 -13.58 -7.03
CA ALA A 28 33.89 -14.93 -7.21
C ALA A 28 32.87 -16.04 -6.85
N PHE A 29 32.08 -15.84 -5.78
CA PHE A 29 31.05 -16.77 -5.37
C PHE A 29 29.91 -16.88 -6.41
N ILE A 30 29.41 -15.75 -6.93
CA ILE A 30 28.38 -15.74 -7.97
C ILE A 30 28.88 -16.38 -9.27
N MET A 31 30.12 -16.14 -9.68
CA MET A 31 30.72 -16.81 -10.84
C MET A 31 30.71 -18.33 -10.70
N LYS A 32 31.14 -18.83 -9.52
CA LYS A 32 31.17 -20.27 -9.25
C LYS A 32 29.77 -20.88 -9.24
N LEU A 33 28.77 -20.14 -8.79
CA LEU A 33 27.38 -20.60 -8.83
C LEU A 33 26.84 -20.65 -10.25
N ASP A 34 27.11 -19.65 -11.08
CA ASP A 34 26.72 -19.67 -12.49
C ASP A 34 27.33 -20.86 -13.24
N GLU A 35 28.60 -21.20 -12.97
CA GLU A 35 29.24 -22.42 -13.48
C GLU A 35 28.50 -23.69 -13.05
N ILE A 36 28.10 -23.78 -11.77
CA ILE A 36 27.35 -24.93 -11.22
C ILE A 36 25.97 -25.07 -11.89
N TYR A 37 25.25 -23.97 -12.11
CA TYR A 37 23.94 -23.97 -12.77
C TYR A 37 24.03 -24.35 -14.26
N LYS A 38 25.03 -23.80 -14.97
CA LYS A 38 25.32 -24.15 -16.37
C LYS A 38 25.68 -25.62 -16.52
N PHE A 39 26.47 -26.17 -15.58
CA PHE A 39 26.80 -27.60 -15.56
C PHE A 39 25.56 -28.49 -15.40
N SER A 40 24.50 -28.00 -14.76
CA SER A 40 23.23 -28.71 -14.59
C SER A 40 22.17 -28.36 -15.62
N ASP A 41 22.52 -27.67 -16.71
CA ASP A 41 21.61 -27.21 -17.77
C ASP A 41 20.42 -26.38 -17.24
N GLN A 42 20.66 -25.64 -16.15
CA GLN A 42 19.70 -24.75 -15.51
C GLN A 42 20.21 -23.31 -15.57
N ARG A 43 19.28 -22.34 -15.58
CA ARG A 43 19.64 -20.93 -15.48
C ARG A 43 19.65 -20.51 -14.02
N LEU A 44 20.71 -19.82 -13.61
CA LEU A 44 20.79 -19.18 -12.31
C LEU A 44 19.59 -18.21 -12.16
N PRO A 45 18.76 -18.34 -11.10
CA PRO A 45 17.63 -17.43 -10.89
C PRO A 45 18.10 -15.99 -10.73
N LEU A 46 17.60 -15.06 -11.54
CA LEU A 46 17.98 -13.65 -11.46
C LEU A 46 17.23 -12.97 -10.29
N ASN A 47 17.86 -12.95 -9.11
CA ASN A 47 17.39 -12.20 -7.95
C ASN A 47 18.12 -10.85 -7.82
N THR A 48 17.70 -10.00 -6.87
CA THR A 48 18.25 -8.64 -6.69
C THR A 48 19.77 -8.64 -6.51
N LEU A 49 20.32 -9.61 -5.78
CA LEU A 49 21.76 -9.72 -5.52
C LEU A 49 22.55 -10.04 -6.80
N ILE A 50 22.08 -10.98 -7.60
CA ILE A 50 22.71 -11.35 -8.87
C ILE A 50 22.58 -10.19 -9.86
N PHE A 51 21.44 -9.51 -9.92
CA PHE A 51 21.24 -8.34 -10.76
C PHE A 51 22.23 -7.21 -10.45
N VAL A 52 22.41 -6.84 -9.18
CA VAL A 52 23.34 -5.77 -8.78
C VAL A 52 24.79 -6.13 -9.10
N ASN A 53 25.20 -7.37 -8.82
CA ASN A 53 26.55 -7.81 -9.15
C ASN A 53 26.78 -7.86 -10.66
N SER A 54 25.78 -8.28 -11.43
CA SER A 54 25.84 -8.27 -12.90
C SER A 54 26.14 -6.87 -13.47
N LEU A 55 25.62 -5.81 -12.83
CA LEU A 55 25.91 -4.42 -13.21
C LEU A 55 27.33 -3.97 -12.84
N LYS A 56 27.89 -4.46 -11.73
CA LYS A 56 29.22 -4.07 -11.23
C LYS A 56 30.36 -4.72 -12.00
N SER A 57 30.27 -6.03 -12.20
CA SER A 57 31.41 -6.86 -12.62
C SER A 57 31.31 -7.38 -14.06
N ARG A 58 30.33 -6.87 -14.84
CA ARG A 58 30.10 -7.27 -16.26
C ARG A 58 29.90 -8.78 -16.45
N PHE A 59 29.57 -9.54 -15.40
CA PHE A 59 29.46 -11.00 -15.44
C PHE A 59 28.32 -11.53 -16.28
N TYR A 60 27.19 -10.81 -16.25
CA TYR A 60 26.09 -11.05 -17.16
C TYR A 60 26.22 -10.03 -18.28
N SER A 61 26.15 -10.51 -19.52
CA SER A 61 25.96 -9.69 -20.71
C SER A 61 24.54 -9.12 -20.73
N LEU A 62 24.20 -8.33 -19.69
CA LEU A 62 23.07 -7.43 -19.78
C LEU A 62 23.36 -6.48 -20.95
N PRO A 63 22.45 -6.35 -21.91
CA PRO A 63 22.63 -5.45 -23.03
C PRO A 63 22.97 -4.05 -22.51
N GLN A 64 24.10 -3.49 -22.96
CA GLN A 64 24.49 -2.12 -22.64
C GLN A 64 23.60 -1.16 -23.42
N VAL A 65 22.43 -0.86 -22.84
CA VAL A 65 21.46 0.07 -23.42
C VAL A 65 21.53 1.35 -22.61
N PHE A 66 21.77 2.49 -23.23
CA PHE A 66 21.93 3.77 -22.50
C PHE A 66 20.62 4.35 -21.95
N ALA A 67 19.47 3.74 -22.25
CA ALA A 67 18.15 4.19 -21.78
C ALA A 67 17.91 3.79 -20.31
N PRO A 68 17.76 4.75 -19.38
CA PRO A 68 17.50 4.47 -17.97
C PRO A 68 16.21 3.66 -17.72
N GLU A 69 15.18 3.88 -18.54
CA GLU A 69 13.91 3.16 -18.44
C GLU A 69 14.07 1.67 -18.75
N TYR A 70 14.99 1.33 -19.65
CA TYR A 70 15.29 -0.06 -19.97
C TYR A 70 15.90 -0.78 -18.77
N TYR A 71 16.86 -0.15 -18.07
CA TYR A 71 17.43 -0.71 -16.85
C TYR A 71 16.40 -0.86 -15.74
N LEU A 72 15.50 0.12 -15.57
CA LEU A 72 14.41 0.02 -14.60
C LEU A 72 13.54 -1.21 -14.90
N LYS A 73 13.14 -1.42 -16.17
CA LYS A 73 12.33 -2.59 -16.57
C LYS A 73 13.05 -3.92 -16.31
N LEU A 74 14.35 -3.98 -16.59
CA LEU A 74 15.17 -5.16 -16.30
C LEU A 74 15.25 -5.46 -14.80
N ALA A 75 15.32 -4.42 -13.97
CA ALA A 75 15.42 -4.56 -12.52
C ALA A 75 14.12 -5.08 -11.87
N LEU A 76 12.94 -4.81 -12.45
CA LEU A 76 11.67 -5.13 -11.78
C LEU A 76 11.47 -6.62 -11.52
N GLY A 77 11.82 -7.50 -12.46
CA GLY A 77 11.66 -8.94 -12.29
C GLY A 77 12.44 -9.47 -11.08
N PRO A 78 13.76 -9.21 -11.00
CA PRO A 78 14.59 -9.57 -9.86
C PRO A 78 14.15 -8.95 -8.53
N LEU A 79 13.79 -7.67 -8.55
CA LEU A 79 13.28 -6.97 -7.36
C LEU A 79 11.97 -7.59 -6.88
N ARG A 80 11.05 -7.86 -7.80
CA ARG A 80 9.76 -8.50 -7.52
C ARG A 80 9.96 -9.87 -6.91
N TYR A 81 10.88 -10.67 -7.45
CA TYR A 81 11.22 -11.96 -6.89
C TYR A 81 11.62 -11.82 -5.41
N SER A 82 12.49 -10.86 -5.11
CA SER A 82 12.92 -10.57 -3.74
C SER A 82 11.79 -10.08 -2.83
N LEU A 83 10.74 -9.41 -3.33
CA LEU A 83 9.57 -9.03 -2.51
C LEU A 83 8.77 -10.25 -2.02
N HIS A 84 8.78 -11.34 -2.79
CA HIS A 84 7.93 -12.53 -2.54
C HIS A 84 8.65 -13.68 -1.84
N ILE A 85 9.91 -13.50 -1.43
CA ILE A 85 10.64 -14.52 -0.69
C ILE A 85 10.00 -14.66 0.70
N SER A 86 9.70 -15.89 1.12
CA SER A 86 9.03 -16.23 2.39
C SER A 86 9.74 -15.77 3.66
N THR A 87 10.96 -15.25 3.54
CA THR A 87 11.83 -14.72 4.61
C THR A 87 12.09 -13.22 4.45
N SER A 88 11.32 -12.50 3.64
CA SER A 88 11.49 -11.06 3.42
C SER A 88 11.44 -10.29 4.73
N ASN A 89 12.62 -9.95 5.24
CA ASN A 89 12.82 -9.16 6.44
C ASN A 89 13.21 -7.73 6.06
N MET A 90 13.37 -6.88 7.08
CA MET A 90 13.77 -5.48 6.91
C MET A 90 15.02 -5.29 6.05
N PHE A 91 15.99 -6.22 6.11
CA PHE A 91 17.23 -6.14 5.33
C PHE A 91 17.00 -6.40 3.84
N ASN A 92 16.26 -7.45 3.50
CA ASN A 92 15.94 -7.78 2.11
C ASN A 92 15.13 -6.66 1.45
N ILE A 93 14.07 -6.20 2.13
CA ILE A 93 13.24 -5.09 1.61
C ILE A 93 14.05 -3.80 1.54
N GLY A 94 14.89 -3.50 2.54
CA GLY A 94 15.79 -2.36 2.51
C GLY A 94 16.73 -2.40 1.30
N TYR A 95 17.25 -3.57 0.93
CA TYR A 95 18.08 -3.75 -0.25
C TYR A 95 17.30 -3.59 -1.56
N VAL A 96 16.09 -4.16 -1.67
CA VAL A 96 15.20 -3.95 -2.81
C VAL A 96 14.92 -2.46 -3.01
N VAL A 97 14.60 -1.73 -1.94
CA VAL A 97 14.35 -0.30 -1.97
C VAL A 97 15.58 0.48 -2.42
N LEU A 98 16.77 0.14 -1.90
CA LEU A 98 18.03 0.77 -2.29
C LEU A 98 18.29 0.63 -3.80
N VAL A 99 18.16 -0.58 -4.32
CA VAL A 99 18.38 -0.86 -5.75
C VAL A 99 17.34 -0.17 -6.61
N LEU A 100 16.05 -0.26 -6.23
CA LEU A 100 14.97 0.43 -6.94
C LEU A 100 15.21 1.94 -6.99
N ARG A 101 15.60 2.56 -5.88
CA ARG A 101 15.91 4.00 -5.85
C ARG A 101 17.04 4.36 -6.81
N ASN A 102 18.11 3.58 -6.82
CA ASN A 102 19.23 3.80 -7.74
C ASN A 102 18.79 3.72 -9.20
N CYS A 103 17.94 2.75 -9.58
CA CYS A 103 17.38 2.67 -10.92
C CYS A 103 16.51 3.90 -11.25
N LEU A 104 15.68 4.35 -10.30
CA LEU A 104 14.76 5.46 -10.48
C LEU A 104 15.46 6.83 -10.54
N LEU A 105 16.62 7.01 -9.91
CA LEU A 105 17.38 8.28 -9.93
C LEU A 105 17.79 8.67 -11.35
N SER A 106 18.12 7.69 -12.19
CA SER A 106 18.53 7.92 -13.57
C SER A 106 17.36 8.15 -14.54
N VAL A 107 16.12 7.85 -14.12
CA VAL A 107 14.93 8.05 -14.94
C VAL A 107 14.39 9.46 -14.70
N GLU A 108 14.17 10.24 -15.76
CA GLU A 108 13.60 11.57 -15.65
C GLU A 108 12.15 11.52 -15.14
N ASN A 109 11.73 12.53 -14.37
CA ASN A 109 10.35 12.60 -13.93
C ASN A 109 9.41 12.80 -15.13
N GLU A 110 8.23 12.21 -15.09
CA GLU A 110 7.21 12.29 -16.14
C GLU A 110 7.63 11.75 -17.53
N SER A 111 8.74 11.01 -17.61
CA SER A 111 9.26 10.41 -18.86
C SER A 111 8.55 9.12 -19.28
N ILE A 112 7.99 8.37 -18.33
CA ILE A 112 7.31 7.10 -18.62
C ILE A 112 5.86 7.38 -19.05
N GLY A 113 5.58 7.15 -20.33
CA GLY A 113 4.26 7.36 -20.92
C GLY A 113 3.18 6.34 -20.49
N ARG A 114 1.90 6.73 -20.63
CA ARG A 114 0.71 5.89 -20.34
C ARG A 114 0.59 4.62 -21.18
N ASN A 115 1.31 4.50 -22.27
CA ASN A 115 1.33 3.23 -23.00
C ASN A 115 2.08 2.13 -22.24
N GLN A 116 2.84 2.47 -21.20
CA GLN A 116 3.71 1.53 -20.48
C GLN A 116 3.26 1.25 -19.04
N TRP A 117 2.32 2.00 -18.47
CA TRP A 117 2.00 1.90 -17.03
C TRP A 117 1.57 0.48 -16.61
N THR A 118 0.89 -0.25 -17.48
CA THR A 118 0.44 -1.63 -17.22
C THR A 118 1.58 -2.61 -16.99
N PHE A 119 2.75 -2.38 -17.61
CA PHE A 119 3.95 -3.19 -17.39
C PHE A 119 4.43 -3.09 -15.94
N PHE A 120 4.32 -1.90 -15.35
CA PHE A 120 4.82 -1.60 -13.99
C PHE A 120 3.78 -1.90 -12.90
N LEU A 121 2.50 -1.99 -13.27
CA LEU A 121 1.40 -2.08 -12.32
C LEU A 121 1.54 -3.27 -11.35
N GLU A 122 1.96 -4.42 -11.86
CA GLU A 122 2.06 -5.62 -11.03
C GLU A 122 3.15 -5.48 -9.96
N PHE A 123 4.30 -4.92 -10.33
CA PHE A 123 5.35 -4.60 -9.37
C PHE A 123 4.89 -3.56 -8.34
N LEU A 124 4.22 -2.50 -8.79
CA LEU A 124 3.70 -1.46 -7.90
C LEU A 124 2.69 -2.01 -6.89
N ALA A 125 1.83 -2.94 -7.31
CA ALA A 125 0.87 -3.61 -6.43
C ALA A 125 1.59 -4.49 -5.39
N ASP A 126 2.63 -5.22 -5.79
CA ASP A 126 3.41 -6.04 -4.85
C ASP A 126 4.21 -5.17 -3.88
N PHE A 127 4.81 -4.08 -4.38
CA PHE A 127 5.58 -3.14 -3.56
C PHE A 127 4.71 -2.33 -2.58
N LEU A 128 3.43 -2.14 -2.91
CA LEU A 128 2.45 -1.51 -2.02
C LEU A 128 2.28 -2.29 -0.72
N MET A 129 2.37 -3.63 -0.75
CA MET A 129 2.28 -4.47 0.45
C MET A 129 3.42 -4.20 1.43
N CYS A 130 4.61 -3.86 0.93
CA CYS A 130 5.74 -3.46 1.78
C CYS A 130 5.49 -2.11 2.48
N CYS A 131 4.58 -1.28 1.96
CA CYS A 131 4.17 -0.04 2.62
C CYS A 131 3.18 -0.30 3.76
N GLU A 132 2.64 -1.51 3.89
CA GLU A 132 1.71 -1.92 4.96
C GLU A 132 2.42 -2.67 6.09
N GLU A 133 3.43 -3.47 5.75
CA GLU A 133 4.08 -4.41 6.67
C GLU A 133 4.74 -3.69 7.86
N CYS A 134 4.09 -3.80 9.03
CA CYS A 134 4.51 -3.10 10.24
C CYS A 134 5.85 -3.59 10.79
N THR A 135 6.24 -4.83 10.49
CA THR A 135 7.54 -5.39 10.91
C THR A 135 8.74 -4.71 10.23
N LEU A 136 8.52 -3.90 9.18
CA LEU A 136 9.57 -3.17 8.49
C LEU A 136 9.98 -1.85 9.17
N CYS A 137 9.26 -1.39 10.19
CA CYS A 137 9.59 -0.18 10.97
C CYS A 137 9.97 1.03 10.08
N GLU A 138 11.20 1.53 10.17
CA GLU A 138 11.69 2.69 9.39
C GLU A 138 11.78 2.40 7.88
N VAL A 139 12.04 1.15 7.47
CA VAL A 139 12.10 0.78 6.04
C VAL A 139 10.75 0.98 5.36
N ARG A 140 9.64 0.86 6.11
CA ARG A 140 8.29 1.16 5.61
C ARG A 140 8.19 2.61 5.08
N VAL A 141 8.75 3.58 5.82
CA VAL A 141 8.74 4.99 5.41
C VAL A 141 9.53 5.17 4.12
N VAL A 142 10.70 4.54 4.02
CA VAL A 142 11.53 4.56 2.81
C VAL A 142 10.82 3.90 1.63
N CYS A 143 10.03 2.83 1.85
CA CYS A 143 9.19 2.22 0.82
C CYS A 143 8.15 3.21 0.30
N MET A 144 7.42 3.88 1.19
CA MET A 144 6.39 4.86 0.82
C MET A 144 6.97 6.03 0.01
N ASP A 145 8.15 6.55 0.41
CA ASP A 145 8.81 7.63 -0.33
C ASP A 145 9.38 7.15 -1.67
N THR A 146 9.87 5.92 -1.73
CA THR A 146 10.33 5.32 -2.98
C THR A 146 9.17 5.05 -3.93
N PHE A 147 8.00 4.66 -3.41
CA PHE A 147 6.78 4.52 -4.21
C PHE A 147 6.36 5.86 -4.82
N LYS A 148 6.37 6.95 -4.04
CA LYS A 148 6.11 8.32 -4.56
C LYS A 148 7.11 8.70 -5.64
N MET A 149 8.40 8.42 -5.44
CA MET A 149 9.45 8.67 -6.41
C MET A 149 9.29 7.84 -7.68
N PHE A 150 8.80 6.60 -7.55
CA PHE A 150 8.47 5.77 -8.70
C PHE A 150 7.28 6.36 -9.47
N LEU A 151 6.20 6.70 -8.76
CA LEU A 151 5.03 7.29 -9.37
C LEU A 151 5.36 8.59 -10.12
N SER A 152 6.28 9.41 -9.61
CA SER A 152 6.69 10.66 -10.29
C SER A 152 7.44 10.44 -11.61
N LYS A 153 7.89 9.22 -11.91
CA LYS A 153 8.50 8.89 -13.22
C LYS A 153 7.49 8.76 -14.35
N PHE A 154 6.22 8.57 -14.02
CA PHE A 154 5.14 8.47 -15.00
C PHE A 154 4.59 9.84 -15.36
N GLU A 155 4.16 10.05 -16.60
CA GLU A 155 3.39 11.24 -16.98
C GLU A 155 2.10 11.36 -16.13
N SER A 156 1.55 12.56 -15.94
CA SER A 156 0.45 12.78 -15.00
C SER A 156 -0.79 11.91 -15.28
N ILE A 157 -1.11 11.65 -16.55
CA ILE A 157 -2.23 10.76 -16.94
C ILE A 157 -1.97 9.33 -16.49
N ALA A 158 -0.75 8.82 -16.69
CA ALA A 158 -0.37 7.49 -16.22
C ALA A 158 -0.40 7.39 -14.70
N GLN A 159 0.01 8.44 -13.97
CA GLN A 159 -0.11 8.48 -12.50
C GLN A 159 -1.56 8.31 -12.04
N VAL A 160 -2.52 9.00 -12.68
CA VAL A 160 -3.95 8.84 -12.36
C VAL A 160 -4.43 7.42 -12.62
N LEU A 161 -4.09 6.84 -13.78
CA LEU A 161 -4.49 5.47 -14.14
C LEU A 161 -3.92 4.44 -13.14
N ILE A 162 -2.66 4.58 -12.76
CA ILE A 162 -2.01 3.74 -11.75
C ILE A 162 -2.73 3.86 -10.41
N ILE A 163 -2.93 5.09 -9.91
CA ILE A 163 -3.60 5.34 -8.62
C ILE A 163 -4.98 4.71 -8.60
N ARG A 164 -5.81 4.98 -9.61
CA ARG A 164 -7.18 4.45 -9.69
C ARG A 164 -7.21 2.94 -9.82
N LYS A 165 -6.30 2.35 -10.61
CA LYS A 165 -6.23 0.89 -10.75
C LYS A 165 -5.78 0.22 -9.45
N LEU A 166 -4.78 0.77 -8.76
CA LEU A 166 -4.35 0.27 -7.44
C LEU A 166 -5.46 0.40 -6.40
N PHE A 167 -6.17 1.51 -6.37
CA PHE A 167 -7.35 1.71 -5.52
C PHE A 167 -8.41 0.62 -5.76
N SER A 168 -8.73 0.35 -7.03
CA SER A 168 -9.65 -0.74 -7.40
C SER A 168 -9.10 -2.13 -7.04
N MET A 169 -7.79 -2.34 -7.11
CA MET A 169 -7.17 -3.63 -6.78
C MET A 169 -7.21 -3.90 -5.27
N ILE A 170 -7.00 -2.88 -4.44
CA ILE A 170 -7.17 -2.96 -2.99
C ILE A 170 -8.62 -3.34 -2.67
N ARG A 171 -9.58 -2.55 -3.17
CA ARG A 171 -11.02 -2.75 -2.89
C ARG A 171 -11.57 -4.12 -3.32
N LYS A 172 -10.97 -4.74 -4.34
CA LYS A 172 -11.40 -6.05 -4.87
C LYS A 172 -10.59 -7.23 -4.30
N ASP A 173 -9.72 -6.97 -3.33
CA ASP A 173 -8.76 -7.93 -2.77
C ASP A 173 -7.87 -8.60 -3.85
N GLU A 174 -7.68 -7.95 -5.01
CA GLU A 174 -6.90 -8.49 -6.12
C GLU A 174 -5.41 -8.64 -5.75
N ILE A 175 -4.90 -7.76 -4.88
CA ILE A 175 -3.51 -7.79 -4.42
C ILE A 175 -3.28 -9.00 -3.50
N GLN A 176 -4.22 -9.29 -2.61
CA GLN A 176 -4.13 -10.39 -1.66
C GLN A 176 -4.24 -11.76 -2.33
N ARG A 177 -5.22 -11.95 -3.22
CA ARG A 177 -5.44 -13.24 -3.92
C ARG A 177 -4.21 -13.71 -4.69
N LYS A 178 -3.41 -12.77 -5.20
CA LYS A 178 -2.14 -13.08 -5.89
C LYS A 178 -1.06 -13.59 -4.95
N ASN A 179 -1.04 -13.15 -3.69
CA ASN A 179 -0.05 -13.54 -2.69
C ASN A 179 -0.46 -14.78 -1.87
N LEU A 180 -1.77 -15.02 -1.73
CA LEU A 180 -2.36 -16.16 -1.00
C LEU A 180 -2.02 -17.53 -1.60
N HIS A 181 -1.66 -17.62 -2.89
CA HIS A 181 -1.24 -18.89 -3.50
C HIS A 181 0.08 -19.47 -2.92
N LYS A 182 0.74 -18.79 -1.96
CA LYS A 182 2.04 -19.22 -1.39
C LYS A 182 2.09 -19.35 0.13
N VAL A 183 1.04 -18.98 0.86
CA VAL A 183 0.99 -19.11 2.33
C VAL A 183 -0.28 -19.88 2.72
N ASN A 184 -0.14 -20.83 3.64
CA ASN A 184 -1.16 -21.77 4.09
C ASN A 184 -2.60 -21.22 4.13
N ILE A 185 -3.52 -22.01 3.59
CA ILE A 185 -4.95 -21.77 3.33
C ILE A 185 -5.81 -21.55 4.61
N TYR A 186 -5.22 -21.43 5.79
CA TYR A 186 -5.95 -21.34 7.06
C TYR A 186 -5.98 -19.94 7.71
N ASP A 187 -5.48 -18.91 7.03
CA ASP A 187 -5.56 -17.53 7.51
C ASP A 187 -6.22 -16.68 6.42
N GLU A 188 -7.54 -16.79 6.27
CA GLU A 188 -8.37 -15.85 5.49
C GLU A 188 -8.28 -14.47 6.16
N LYS A 189 -7.17 -13.78 5.93
CA LYS A 189 -6.97 -12.40 6.37
C LYS A 189 -7.09 -11.50 5.16
N SER A 190 -8.21 -10.79 5.11
CA SER A 190 -8.29 -9.48 4.46
C SER A 190 -7.05 -8.65 4.81
N LEU A 191 -6.69 -7.69 3.95
CA LEU A 191 -5.68 -6.68 4.24
C LEU A 191 -5.92 -6.14 5.65
N LYS A 192 -5.01 -6.42 6.58
CA LYS A 192 -5.16 -6.02 7.98
C LYS A 192 -5.28 -4.49 8.09
N PHE A 193 -4.72 -3.77 7.12
CA PHE A 193 -4.72 -2.32 7.07
C PHE A 193 -5.25 -1.75 5.73
N GLU A 194 -6.30 -2.37 5.17
CA GLU A 194 -6.93 -1.91 3.92
C GLU A 194 -7.30 -0.41 3.96
N ALA A 195 -7.94 0.03 5.05
CA ALA A 195 -8.40 1.41 5.22
C ALA A 195 -7.22 2.40 5.21
N GLN A 196 -6.09 2.02 5.79
CA GLN A 196 -4.87 2.83 5.84
C GLN A 196 -4.23 2.92 4.45
N LEU A 197 -4.24 1.83 3.67
CA LEU A 197 -3.77 1.86 2.28
C LEU A 197 -4.68 2.74 1.41
N LEU A 198 -6.00 2.60 1.53
CA LEU A 198 -6.93 3.45 0.79
C LEU A 198 -6.80 4.92 1.19
N ALA A 199 -6.65 5.23 2.48
CA ALA A 199 -6.34 6.57 2.97
C ALA A 199 -5.07 7.12 2.32
N TRP A 200 -4.00 6.32 2.28
CA TRP A 200 -2.75 6.74 1.67
C TRP A 200 -2.89 6.99 0.16
N ILE A 201 -3.62 6.14 -0.56
CA ILE A 201 -3.89 6.35 -2.00
C ILE A 201 -4.73 7.63 -2.23
N ILE A 202 -5.71 7.92 -1.36
CA ILE A 202 -6.47 9.17 -1.40
C ILE A 202 -5.55 10.38 -1.19
N ASP A 203 -4.66 10.32 -0.20
CA ASP A 203 -3.68 11.38 0.05
C ASP A 203 -2.68 11.56 -1.10
N LEU A 204 -2.27 10.47 -1.75
CA LEU A 204 -1.45 10.54 -2.96
C LEU A 204 -2.19 11.26 -4.09
N PHE A 205 -3.45 10.91 -4.35
CA PHE A 205 -4.28 11.60 -5.35
C PHE A 205 -4.45 13.09 -5.01
N ARG A 206 -4.78 13.37 -3.74
CA ARG A 206 -4.97 14.71 -3.19
C ARG A 206 -3.73 15.59 -3.37
N SER A 207 -2.55 15.06 -3.10
CA SER A 207 -1.27 15.79 -3.26
C SER A 207 -1.00 16.26 -4.70
N LYS A 208 -1.70 15.66 -5.68
CA LYS A 208 -1.54 15.91 -7.12
C LYS A 208 -2.63 16.79 -7.71
N LEU A 209 -3.53 17.36 -6.91
CA LEU A 209 -4.61 18.25 -7.40
C LEU A 209 -4.13 19.55 -8.06
N ASN A 210 -2.83 19.88 -7.99
CA ASN A 210 -2.26 20.97 -8.77
C ASN A 210 -2.25 20.66 -10.28
N TYR A 211 -2.18 19.39 -10.66
CA TYR A 211 -2.22 18.96 -12.05
C TYR A 211 -3.65 18.96 -12.56
N GLU A 212 -3.87 19.57 -13.73
CA GLU A 212 -5.22 19.67 -14.32
C GLU A 212 -5.85 18.29 -14.60
N VAL A 213 -5.03 17.32 -15.02
CA VAL A 213 -5.47 15.94 -15.28
C VAL A 213 -6.14 15.32 -14.05
N PHE A 214 -5.58 15.52 -12.86
CA PHE A 214 -6.16 15.03 -11.61
C PHE A 214 -7.48 15.72 -11.28
N ARG A 215 -7.57 17.04 -11.52
CA ARG A 215 -8.81 17.81 -11.31
C ARG A 215 -9.94 17.34 -12.22
N ARG A 216 -9.64 16.99 -13.48
CA ARG A 216 -10.63 16.47 -14.43
C ARG A 216 -11.17 15.09 -14.03
N GLU A 217 -10.36 14.28 -13.34
CA GLU A 217 -10.70 12.91 -12.93
C GLU A 217 -11.34 12.83 -11.52
N LEU A 218 -11.52 13.96 -10.84
CA LEU A 218 -12.10 14.04 -9.48
C LEU A 218 -13.44 13.31 -9.36
N GLY A 219 -14.36 13.53 -10.31
CA GLY A 219 -15.69 12.91 -10.27
C GLY A 219 -15.62 11.39 -10.27
N TYR A 220 -14.79 10.83 -11.16
CA TYR A 220 -14.60 9.38 -11.22
C TYR A 220 -13.95 8.81 -9.96
N PHE A 221 -12.96 9.52 -9.39
CA PHE A 221 -12.31 9.06 -8.16
C PHE A 221 -13.29 9.10 -6.97
N TRP A 222 -14.17 10.09 -6.89
CA TRP A 222 -15.25 10.10 -5.90
C TRP A 222 -16.25 8.95 -6.07
N CYS A 223 -16.57 8.55 -7.30
CA CYS A 223 -17.38 7.35 -7.54
C CYS A 223 -16.71 6.08 -7.01
N ASP A 224 -15.38 6.00 -7.07
CA ASP A 224 -14.61 4.88 -6.52
C ASP A 224 -14.69 4.83 -4.98
N ILE A 225 -14.76 6.00 -4.32
CA ILE A 225 -14.78 6.22 -2.85
C ILE A 225 -16.17 6.05 -2.24
N ILE A 226 -17.23 6.52 -2.90
CA ILE A 226 -18.53 6.81 -2.25
C ILE A 226 -19.20 5.61 -1.56
N ASN A 227 -18.96 4.41 -2.09
CA ASN A 227 -19.59 3.17 -1.64
C ASN A 227 -18.79 2.43 -0.57
N ILE A 228 -17.64 2.96 -0.14
CA ILE A 228 -16.80 2.31 0.86
C ILE A 228 -17.34 2.65 2.25
N ARG A 229 -17.61 1.61 3.03
CA ARG A 229 -18.16 1.66 4.38
C ARG A 229 -17.50 0.58 5.22
N TYR A 230 -17.10 0.94 6.43
CA TYR A 230 -16.55 0.00 7.40
C TYR A 230 -17.61 -0.32 8.46
N PRO A 231 -17.79 -1.59 8.86
CA PRO A 231 -18.69 -1.95 9.95
C PRO A 231 -18.24 -1.35 11.29
N CYS A 232 -16.94 -1.49 11.58
CA CYS A 232 -16.31 -0.98 12.79
C CYS A 232 -15.61 0.36 12.51
N LEU A 233 -15.68 1.29 13.46
CA LEU A 233 -15.09 2.62 13.31
C LEU A 233 -13.57 2.57 13.29
N SER A 234 -12.96 1.84 14.23
CA SER A 234 -11.52 1.68 14.39
C SER A 234 -10.85 1.16 13.12
N ASP A 235 -11.49 0.22 12.44
CA ASP A 235 -11.01 -0.34 11.18
C ASP A 235 -11.01 0.71 10.06
N GLY A 236 -12.00 1.59 10.02
CA GLY A 236 -12.20 2.59 8.96
C GLY A 236 -11.67 3.99 9.24
N LEU A 237 -11.21 4.29 10.46
CA LEU A 237 -10.95 5.67 10.91
C LEU A 237 -10.03 6.43 9.96
N GLN A 238 -8.87 5.86 9.62
CA GLN A 238 -7.87 6.51 8.77
C GLN A 238 -8.41 6.81 7.36
N TYR A 239 -9.23 5.91 6.83
CA TYR A 239 -9.92 6.12 5.56
C TYR A 239 -10.86 7.33 5.64
N TYR A 240 -11.75 7.38 6.64
CA TYR A 240 -12.69 8.48 6.77
C TYR A 240 -11.99 9.83 6.99
N LEU A 241 -10.94 9.86 7.80
CA LEU A 241 -10.12 11.07 8.01
C LEU A 241 -9.52 11.58 6.70
N SER A 242 -8.93 10.70 5.89
CA SER A 242 -8.36 11.09 4.60
C SER A 242 -9.43 11.59 3.62
N VAL A 243 -10.61 10.94 3.57
CA VAL A 243 -11.74 11.41 2.74
C VAL A 243 -12.25 12.79 3.17
N PHE A 244 -12.33 13.04 4.47
CA PHE A 244 -12.71 14.35 5.02
C PHE A 244 -11.73 15.44 4.62
N ILE A 245 -10.43 15.20 4.81
CA ILE A 245 -9.38 16.15 4.40
C ILE A 245 -9.45 16.37 2.88
N PHE A 246 -9.71 15.33 2.10
CA PHE A 246 -9.86 15.43 0.65
C PHE A 246 -11.06 16.30 0.23
N ALA A 247 -12.21 16.18 0.90
CA ALA A 247 -13.38 17.04 0.67
C ALA A 247 -13.12 18.49 1.11
N GLN A 248 -12.51 18.68 2.29
CA GLN A 248 -12.13 20.00 2.79
C GLN A 248 -11.22 20.73 1.80
N GLU A 249 -10.21 20.05 1.27
CA GLU A 249 -9.27 20.64 0.32
C GLU A 249 -9.95 21.09 -0.99
N GLN A 250 -10.93 20.32 -1.48
CA GLN A 250 -11.72 20.70 -2.65
C GLN A 250 -12.56 21.95 -2.38
N ALA A 251 -13.20 22.03 -1.21
CA ALA A 251 -13.97 23.22 -0.81
C ALA A 251 -13.08 24.45 -0.60
N LEU A 252 -11.95 24.30 0.08
CA LEU A 252 -10.95 25.35 0.32
C LEU A 252 -10.38 25.92 -0.98
N ARG A 253 -10.06 25.04 -1.93
CA ARG A 253 -9.57 25.43 -3.26
C ARG A 253 -10.71 25.83 -4.21
N ARG A 254 -11.96 25.87 -3.74
CA ARG A 254 -13.17 26.24 -4.50
C ARG A 254 -13.32 25.44 -5.80
N MET A 255 -13.03 24.15 -5.73
CA MET A 255 -13.11 23.25 -6.88
C MET A 255 -14.55 22.84 -7.15
N ASN A 256 -14.99 22.96 -8.40
CA ASN A 256 -16.26 22.46 -8.96
C ASN A 256 -17.43 22.37 -7.94
N PRO A 257 -18.26 23.42 -7.81
CA PRO A 257 -19.33 23.45 -6.81
C PRO A 257 -20.39 22.36 -7.04
N GLU A 258 -20.66 21.93 -8.28
CA GLU A 258 -21.61 20.85 -8.56
C GLU A 258 -21.10 19.50 -8.03
N LEU A 259 -19.80 19.23 -8.21
CA LEU A 259 -19.17 18.04 -7.65
C LEU A 259 -19.23 18.06 -6.13
N VAL A 260 -18.91 19.21 -5.50
CA VAL A 260 -18.97 19.35 -4.04
C VAL A 260 -20.39 19.18 -3.50
N LEU A 261 -21.40 19.66 -4.23
CA LEU A 261 -22.80 19.43 -3.89
C LEU A 261 -23.16 17.94 -3.94
N ASN A 262 -22.66 17.21 -4.93
CA ASN A 262 -22.85 15.76 -5.02
C ASN A 262 -22.16 15.02 -3.87
N ILE A 263 -20.94 15.43 -3.49
CA ILE A 263 -20.23 14.86 -2.34
C ILE A 263 -21.03 15.10 -1.04
N TYR A 264 -21.55 16.31 -0.87
CA TYR A 264 -22.39 16.65 0.28
C TYR A 264 -23.62 15.74 0.37
N LYS A 265 -24.39 15.63 -0.71
CA LYS A 265 -25.65 14.87 -0.75
C LYS A 265 -25.46 13.35 -0.68
N HIS A 266 -24.45 12.82 -1.36
CA HIS A 266 -24.31 11.37 -1.55
C HIS A 266 -23.25 10.71 -0.67
N TYR A 267 -22.35 11.49 -0.07
CA TYR A 267 -21.34 10.96 0.85
C TYR A 267 -21.50 11.48 2.27
N LEU A 268 -21.47 12.82 2.46
CA LEU A 268 -21.45 13.41 3.81
C LEU A 268 -22.77 13.24 4.55
N GLN A 269 -23.90 13.60 3.93
CA GLN A 269 -25.22 13.44 4.54
C GLN A 269 -25.52 11.98 4.94
N PRO A 270 -25.32 10.95 4.09
CA PRO A 270 -25.50 9.56 4.50
C PRO A 270 -24.51 9.10 5.57
N LEU A 271 -23.32 9.69 5.66
CA LEU A 271 -22.37 9.34 6.71
C LEU A 271 -22.81 9.84 8.08
N GLN A 272 -23.62 10.90 8.15
CA GLN A 272 -24.18 11.39 9.41
C GLN A 272 -24.97 10.31 10.15
N SER A 273 -25.77 9.52 9.43
CA SER A 273 -26.54 8.43 10.06
C SER A 273 -25.60 7.36 10.60
N GLN A 274 -24.57 6.97 9.83
CA GLN A 274 -23.57 6.00 10.28
C GLN A 274 -22.80 6.47 11.52
N ILE A 275 -22.41 7.75 11.59
CA ILE A 275 -21.78 8.33 12.78
C ILE A 275 -22.73 8.31 13.98
N SER A 276 -24.03 8.57 13.74
CA SER A 276 -25.05 8.53 14.80
C SER A 276 -25.22 7.11 15.34
N ASP A 277 -25.20 6.11 14.45
CA ASP A 277 -25.28 4.70 14.82
C ASP A 277 -24.08 4.29 15.69
N TRP A 278 -22.85 4.62 15.28
CA TRP A 278 -21.66 4.38 16.11
C TRP A 278 -21.71 5.09 17.47
N THR A 279 -22.28 6.29 17.49
CA THR A 279 -22.44 7.06 18.74
C THR A 279 -23.41 6.38 19.69
N GLU A 280 -24.52 5.83 19.20
CA GLU A 280 -25.46 5.10 20.06
C GLU A 280 -24.90 3.75 20.52
N LEU A 281 -24.16 3.04 19.65
CA LEU A 281 -23.46 1.81 20.03
C LEU A 281 -22.51 2.05 21.21
N VAL A 282 -21.64 3.06 21.11
CA VAL A 282 -20.73 3.43 22.21
C VAL A 282 -21.48 3.77 23.50
N LYS A 283 -22.59 4.53 23.43
CA LYS A 283 -23.40 4.88 24.61
C LYS A 283 -24.10 3.68 25.24
N VAL A 284 -24.68 2.78 24.45
CA VAL A 284 -25.33 1.56 24.93
C VAL A 284 -24.32 0.70 25.69
N GLU A 285 -23.10 0.62 25.17
CA GLU A 285 -22.02 -0.15 25.75
C GLU A 285 -21.47 0.46 27.06
N GLU A 286 -21.31 1.78 27.14
CA GLU A 286 -20.96 2.48 28.40
C GLU A 286 -22.00 2.24 29.51
N ARG A 287 -23.29 2.21 29.12
CA ARG A 287 -24.41 1.91 30.03
C ARG A 287 -24.39 0.44 30.51
N GLN A 288 -23.88 -0.49 29.71
CA GLN A 288 -23.75 -1.91 30.11
C GLN A 288 -22.60 -2.15 31.09
N ILE A 289 -21.47 -1.43 30.94
CA ILE A 289 -20.36 -1.49 31.92
C ILE A 289 -20.81 -0.97 33.28
N SER A 290 -21.42 0.22 33.29
CA SER A 290 -21.84 0.90 34.53
C SER A 290 -22.90 0.11 35.31
N ARG A 291 -23.59 -0.84 34.67
CA ARG A 291 -24.55 -1.76 35.29
C ARG A 291 -23.96 -3.08 35.80
N GLY A 292 -22.63 -3.28 35.72
CA GLY A 292 -21.94 -4.43 36.33
C GLY A 292 -22.29 -5.80 35.71
N SER A 293 -22.80 -5.84 34.48
CA SER A 293 -23.38 -7.06 33.88
C SER A 293 -22.41 -7.99 33.14
N LEU A 294 -21.14 -8.04 33.56
CA LEU A 294 -20.13 -8.97 33.01
C LEU A 294 -19.44 -9.79 34.11
N GLU A 295 -20.22 -10.42 35.00
CA GLU A 295 -19.71 -11.53 35.82
C GLU A 295 -20.00 -12.87 35.13
N VAL A 296 -18.98 -13.50 34.53
CA VAL A 296 -19.10 -14.86 33.94
C VAL A 296 -17.77 -15.63 34.08
N PRO A 297 -17.81 -16.93 34.44
CA PRO A 297 -16.72 -17.68 35.09
C PRO A 297 -15.48 -18.00 34.23
N PRO A 298 -14.36 -18.37 34.89
CA PRO A 298 -13.07 -18.61 34.26
C PRO A 298 -13.02 -20.04 33.72
N ASN A 299 -13.03 -20.22 32.40
CA ASN A 299 -12.35 -21.31 31.69
C ASN A 299 -12.64 -21.22 30.18
N GLN A 300 -11.70 -20.63 29.42
CA GLN A 300 -11.36 -20.94 28.01
C GLN A 300 -10.39 -19.86 27.47
N LEU A 301 -9.14 -20.25 27.15
CA LEU A 301 -8.09 -19.34 26.67
C LEU A 301 -8.43 -18.71 25.29
N SER A 302 -9.11 -19.43 24.40
CA SER A 302 -9.57 -18.90 23.10
C SER A 302 -10.63 -17.81 23.26
N ILE A 303 -11.60 -18.04 24.16
CA ILE A 303 -12.61 -17.04 24.55
C ILE A 303 -11.92 -15.80 25.17
N SER A 304 -10.81 -15.97 25.89
CA SER A 304 -10.09 -14.84 26.47
C SER A 304 -9.36 -13.97 25.44
N MET A 305 -8.82 -14.56 24.36
CA MET A 305 -8.16 -13.78 23.29
C MET A 305 -9.17 -13.04 22.42
N GLU A 306 -10.24 -13.70 21.97
CA GLU A 306 -11.30 -13.03 21.19
C GLU A 306 -11.96 -11.90 22.00
N ARG A 307 -12.15 -12.09 23.31
CA ARG A 307 -12.64 -11.03 24.20
C ARG A 307 -11.67 -9.86 24.32
N LEU A 308 -10.37 -10.13 24.47
CA LEU A 308 -9.36 -9.08 24.54
C LEU A 308 -9.29 -8.29 23.23
N GLU A 309 -9.42 -8.95 22.08
CA GLU A 309 -9.48 -8.28 20.78
C GLU A 309 -10.75 -7.44 20.63
N MET A 310 -11.92 -7.95 21.03
CA MET A 310 -13.18 -7.19 21.02
C MET A 310 -13.11 -5.98 21.94
N GLU A 311 -12.62 -6.15 23.18
CA GLU A 311 -12.48 -5.05 24.14
C GLU A 311 -11.42 -4.03 23.68
N SER A 312 -10.35 -4.48 23.03
CA SER A 312 -9.37 -3.58 22.42
C SER A 312 -9.99 -2.75 21.30
N ARG A 313 -10.69 -3.38 20.34
CA ARG A 313 -11.39 -2.67 19.25
C ARG A 313 -12.41 -1.67 19.79
N ARG A 314 -13.14 -2.07 20.82
CA ARG A 314 -14.09 -1.22 21.52
C ARG A 314 -13.45 0.02 22.12
N GLN A 315 -12.37 -0.14 22.89
CA GLN A 315 -11.64 1.00 23.46
C GLN A 315 -11.13 1.93 22.35
N HIS A 316 -10.68 1.38 21.23
CA HIS A 316 -10.29 2.16 20.06
C HIS A 316 -11.48 2.92 19.47
N ASP A 317 -12.66 2.31 19.32
CA ASP A 317 -13.88 2.98 18.81
C ASP A 317 -14.29 4.16 19.70
N VAL A 318 -14.29 3.97 21.02
CA VAL A 318 -14.58 5.02 22.00
C VAL A 318 -13.61 6.20 21.86
N GLN A 319 -12.31 5.92 21.70
CA GLN A 319 -11.29 6.96 21.53
C GLN A 319 -11.33 7.62 20.15
N SER A 320 -11.74 6.88 19.12
CA SER A 320 -11.76 7.33 17.72
C SER A 320 -12.98 8.19 17.38
N LEU A 321 -14.10 7.95 18.04
CA LEU A 321 -15.37 8.61 17.73
C LEU A 321 -15.33 10.14 17.89
N PRO A 322 -14.78 10.71 18.98
CA PRO A 322 -14.69 12.17 19.12
C PRO A 322 -13.86 12.82 18.01
N LEU A 323 -12.75 12.18 17.61
CA LEU A 323 -11.90 12.65 16.52
C LEU A 323 -12.66 12.63 15.19
N LEU A 324 -13.37 11.54 14.90
CA LEU A 324 -14.17 11.43 13.69
C LEU A 324 -15.28 12.50 13.65
N GLN A 325 -16.03 12.66 14.75
CA GLN A 325 -17.12 13.64 14.86
C GLN A 325 -16.61 15.07 14.66
N PHE A 326 -15.47 15.41 15.28
CA PHE A 326 -14.83 16.71 15.10
C PHE A 326 -14.48 16.95 13.63
N GLN A 327 -13.79 15.99 13.00
CA GLN A 327 -13.37 16.12 11.60
C GLN A 327 -14.55 16.16 10.63
N TYR A 328 -15.60 15.39 10.90
CA TYR A 328 -16.84 15.43 10.14
C TYR A 328 -17.50 16.82 10.21
N SER A 329 -17.64 17.38 11.42
CA SER A 329 -18.21 18.71 11.64
C SER A 329 -17.42 19.82 10.94
N GLN A 330 -16.08 19.77 11.02
CA GLN A 330 -15.21 20.71 10.29
C GLN A 330 -15.41 20.57 8.77
N THR A 331 -15.49 19.34 8.26
CA THR A 331 -15.72 19.08 6.84
C THR A 331 -17.05 19.66 6.36
N LEU A 332 -18.12 19.45 7.11
CA LEU A 332 -19.42 20.05 6.79
C LEU A 332 -19.33 21.57 6.75
N ASN A 333 -18.66 22.20 7.71
CA ASN A 333 -18.51 23.66 7.74
C ASN A 333 -17.80 24.18 6.48
N PHE A 334 -16.67 23.58 6.09
CA PHE A 334 -15.96 23.97 4.87
C PHE A 334 -16.81 23.79 3.61
N VAL A 335 -17.46 22.63 3.49
CA VAL A 335 -18.28 22.27 2.32
C VAL A 335 -19.51 23.15 2.22
N GLU A 336 -20.29 23.31 3.29
CA GLU A 336 -21.49 24.15 3.30
C GLU A 336 -21.16 25.61 3.07
N THR A 337 -20.10 26.14 3.69
CA THR A 337 -19.66 27.52 3.46
C THR A 337 -19.34 27.77 1.99
N PHE A 338 -18.60 26.85 1.36
CA PHE A 338 -18.31 26.94 -0.06
C PHE A 338 -19.57 26.85 -0.93
N LEU A 339 -20.47 25.92 -0.64
CA LEU A 339 -21.71 25.73 -1.41
C LEU A 339 -22.67 26.91 -1.28
N ARG A 340 -22.81 27.52 -0.09
CA ARG A 340 -23.61 28.75 0.11
C ARG A 340 -23.00 29.93 -0.64
N TYR A 341 -21.67 30.07 -0.62
CA TYR A 341 -20.97 31.08 -1.41
C TYR A 341 -21.20 30.90 -2.92
N ALA A 342 -21.32 29.64 -3.38
CA ALA A 342 -21.62 29.29 -4.76
C ALA A 342 -23.13 29.27 -5.09
N HIS A 343 -24.01 29.65 -4.15
CA HIS A 343 -25.48 29.62 -4.30
C HIS A 343 -26.08 28.24 -4.64
N MET A 344 -25.47 27.17 -4.13
CA MET A 344 -25.87 25.77 -4.35
C MET A 344 -26.63 25.14 -3.17
N LEU A 345 -26.59 25.78 -2.01
CA LEU A 345 -27.36 25.52 -0.78
C LEU A 345 -27.93 26.84 -0.30
#